data_AF-A0A382PWH9-F1
#
_entry.id   AF-A0A382PWH9-F1
#
_cell.length_a   1.000
_cell.length_b   1.000
_cell.length_c   1.000
_cell.angle_alpha   90.00
_cell.angle_beta   90.00
_cell.angle_gamma   90.00
#
_symmetry.space_group_name_H-M   'P 1'
#
loop_
_entity.id
_entity.type
_entity.pdbx_description
1 polymer ?
#
loop_
_entity_poly.entity_id
_entity_poly.type
_entity_poly.pdbx_seq_one_letter_code
_entity_poly.pdbx_strand_id
1 'polypeptide(L)'
;MTGGTTVMEGVVPTEASGQRLDKVLASLFPPYSRSQLQQWTKQGRITICGRVPQGREPVLGGEQVRLEVPPVEPREWCAQALPL
;
A
#
# COMPACT_ATOMS: atom_id res chain seq x y z
N MET A 1 11.99 -24.08 -2.71
CA MET A 1 12.97 -22.98 -2.78
C MET A 1 12.65 -22.22 -4.06
N THR A 2 12.17 -20.97 -4.14
CA THR A 2 11.99 -19.87 -3.20
C THR A 2 10.84 -19.03 -3.75
N GLY A 3 9.66 -19.05 -3.13
CA GLY A 3 8.60 -18.10 -3.46
C GLY A 3 8.96 -16.76 -2.83
N GLY A 4 9.74 -15.94 -3.53
CA GLY A 4 10.23 -14.66 -3.02
C GLY A 4 9.08 -13.71 -2.73
N THR A 5 8.83 -13.41 -1.45
CA THR A 5 7.98 -12.28 -1.07
C THR A 5 8.83 -11.02 -1.23
N THR A 6 8.37 -10.07 -2.05
CA THR A 6 9.05 -8.79 -2.25
C THR A 6 8.60 -7.83 -1.16
N VAL A 7 9.54 -7.34 -0.37
CA VAL A 7 9.25 -6.31 0.64
C VAL A 7 9.56 -4.95 0.05
N MET A 8 8.61 -4.03 0.14
CA MET A 8 8.78 -2.64 -0.27
C MET A 8 8.56 -1.73 0.93
N GLU A 9 9.39 -0.71 1.06
CA GLU A 9 9.32 0.26 2.17
C GLU A 9 9.17 1.66 1.59
N GLY A 10 8.37 2.49 2.26
CA GLY A 10 8.12 3.86 1.85
C GLY A 10 7.81 4.72 3.07
N VAL A 11 8.02 6.02 2.96
CA VAL A 11 7.70 6.97 4.03
C VAL A 11 6.51 7.80 3.62
N VAL A 12 5.50 7.88 4.47
CA VAL A 12 4.35 8.78 4.24
C VAL A 12 4.84 10.22 4.37
N PRO A 13 4.70 11.07 3.33
CA PRO A 13 5.02 12.49 3.46
C PRO A 13 4.06 13.15 4.46
N THR A 14 4.54 14.13 5.21
CA THR A 14 3.73 14.86 6.21
C THR A 14 2.54 15.58 5.58
N GLU A 15 2.63 15.96 4.31
CA GLU A 15 1.53 16.52 3.50
C GLU A 15 0.40 15.50 3.24
N ALA A 16 0.69 14.20 3.37
CA ALA A 16 -0.31 13.16 3.33
C ALA A 16 -0.96 12.87 4.69
N SER A 17 -0.58 13.58 5.76
CA SER A 17 -1.24 13.51 7.05
C SER A 17 -2.75 13.81 6.93
N GLY A 18 -3.57 13.02 7.61
CA GLY A 18 -5.02 13.09 7.53
C GLY A 18 -5.62 12.47 6.25
N GLN A 19 -4.82 12.06 5.28
CA GLN A 19 -5.32 11.36 4.09
C GLN A 19 -5.59 9.88 4.40
N ARG A 20 -6.56 9.31 3.69
CA ARG A 20 -6.89 7.89 3.80
C ARG A 20 -5.69 7.05 3.41
N LEU A 21 -5.35 6.07 4.25
CA LEU A 21 -4.23 5.18 3.98
C LEU A 21 -4.30 4.53 2.60
N ASP A 22 -5.48 4.06 2.16
CA ASP A 22 -5.62 3.46 0.83
C ASP A 22 -5.18 4.38 -0.32
N LYS A 23 -5.42 5.69 -0.18
CA LYS A 23 -5.02 6.70 -1.17
C LYS A 23 -3.52 6.96 -1.10
N VAL A 24 -2.96 7.03 0.10
CA VAL A 24 -1.53 7.24 0.32
C VAL A 24 -0.73 6.04 -0.18
N LEU A 25 -1.18 4.83 0.10
CA LEU A 25 -0.58 3.60 -0.43
C LEU A 25 -0.64 3.55 -1.96
N ALA A 26 -1.74 3.94 -2.58
CA ALA A 26 -1.83 4.02 -4.04
C ALA A 26 -0.89 5.09 -4.63
N SER A 27 -0.61 6.17 -3.88
CA SER A 27 0.34 7.21 -4.27
C SER A 27 1.80 6.79 -4.05
N LEU A 28 2.09 6.05 -2.98
CA LEU A 28 3.41 5.50 -2.65
C LEU A 28 3.77 4.31 -3.54
N PHE A 29 2.77 3.48 -3.84
CA PHE A 29 2.88 2.26 -4.63
C PHE A 29 1.89 2.31 -5.82
N PRO A 30 2.17 3.16 -6.84
CA PRO A 30 1.35 3.26 -8.04
C PRO A 30 1.16 1.96 -8.85
N PRO A 31 2.04 0.93 -8.82
CA PRO A 31 1.76 -0.31 -9.56
C PRO A 31 0.65 -1.18 -8.96
N TYR A 32 0.16 -0.90 -7.74
CA TYR A 32 -0.84 -1.74 -7.07
C TYR A 32 -2.21 -1.07 -6.96
N SER A 33 -3.25 -1.88 -7.14
CA SER A 33 -4.63 -1.40 -7.03
C SER A 33 -5.14 -1.32 -5.60
N ARG A 34 -6.07 -0.40 -5.34
CA ARG A 34 -6.70 -0.20 -4.00
C ARG A 34 -7.28 -1.49 -3.41
N SER A 35 -7.82 -2.38 -4.25
CA SER A 35 -8.37 -3.67 -3.84
C SER A 35 -7.28 -4.64 -3.35
N GLN A 36 -6.12 -4.69 -4.03
CA GLN A 36 -4.98 -5.50 -3.61
C GLN A 36 -4.38 -4.97 -2.30
N LEU A 37 -4.18 -3.66 -2.22
CA LEU A 37 -3.71 -2.99 -0.99
C LEU A 37 -4.66 -3.26 0.19
N GLN A 38 -5.98 -3.20 -0.02
CA GLN A 38 -6.96 -3.57 1.01
C GLN A 38 -6.83 -5.04 1.43
N GLN A 39 -6.64 -5.96 0.49
CA GLN A 39 -6.48 -7.38 0.79
C GLN A 39 -5.20 -7.61 1.61
N TRP A 40 -4.07 -7.03 1.21
CA TRP A 40 -2.82 -7.14 1.93
C TRP A 40 -2.87 -6.49 3.32
N THR A 41 -3.55 -5.35 3.43
CA THR A 41 -3.80 -4.70 4.72
C THR A 41 -4.61 -5.63 5.64
N LYS A 42 -5.70 -6.22 5.14
CA LYS A 42 -6.51 -7.21 5.90
C LYS A 42 -5.74 -8.47 6.27
N GLN A 43 -4.76 -8.86 5.44
CA GLN A 43 -3.87 -9.98 5.69
C GLN A 43 -2.71 -9.64 6.64
N GLY A 44 -2.60 -8.39 7.10
CA GLY A 44 -1.49 -7.96 7.97
C GLY A 44 -0.14 -7.84 7.27
N ARG A 45 -0.12 -7.81 5.93
CA ARG A 45 1.10 -7.67 5.10
C ARG A 45 1.56 -6.23 4.94
N ILE A 46 0.69 -5.27 5.27
CA ILE A 46 1.02 -3.85 5.30
C ILE A 46 1.16 -3.46 6.76
N THR A 47 2.30 -2.88 7.09
CA THR A 47 2.60 -2.37 8.43
C THR A 47 3.05 -0.92 8.33
N ILE A 48 2.65 -0.12 9.31
CA ILE A 48 2.98 1.30 9.43
C ILE A 48 3.59 1.52 10.80
N CYS A 49 4.86 1.91 10.86
CA CYS A 49 5.60 2.03 12.12
C CYS A 49 5.45 0.79 13.02
N GLY A 50 5.41 -0.41 12.42
CA GLY A 50 5.23 -1.68 13.14
C GLY A 50 3.79 -2.04 13.54
N ARG A 51 2.78 -1.22 13.20
CA ARG A 51 1.36 -1.53 13.43
C ARG A 51 0.66 -1.89 12.12
N VAL A 52 -0.23 -2.88 12.11
CA VAL A 52 -1.09 -3.13 10.92
C VAL A 52 -2.19 -2.07 10.93
N PRO A 53 -2.20 -1.12 10.00
CA PRO A 53 -3.27 -0.14 9.93
C PRO A 53 -4.55 -0.81 9.45
N GLN A 54 -5.73 -0.39 9.94
CA GLN A 54 -6.96 -0.75 9.25
C GLN A 54 -7.05 0.15 8.03
N GLY A 55 -7.00 -0.40 6.80
CA GLY A 55 -6.86 0.33 5.53
C GLY A 55 -7.84 1.49 5.24
N ARG A 56 -8.81 1.74 6.13
CA ARG A 56 -9.74 2.87 6.11
C ARG A 56 -9.33 4.04 7.01
N GLU A 57 -8.31 3.90 7.85
CA GLU A 57 -7.89 4.94 8.77
C GLU A 57 -7.01 6.00 8.08
N PRO A 58 -7.06 7.26 8.56
CA PRO A 58 -6.16 8.30 8.11
C PRO A 58 -4.72 8.03 8.57
N VAL A 59 -3.74 8.39 7.75
CA VAL A 59 -2.33 8.35 8.13
C VAL A 59 -1.95 9.61 8.90
N LEU A 60 -0.95 9.50 9.77
CA LEU A 60 -0.48 10.65 10.56
C LEU A 60 0.56 11.50 9.82
N GLY A 61 1.16 10.97 8.75
CA GLY A 61 2.28 11.63 8.06
C GLY A 61 3.59 11.46 8.82
N GLY A 62 4.68 11.23 8.10
CA GLY A 62 5.98 10.85 8.68
C GLY A 62 6.06 9.39 9.13
N GLU A 63 5.03 8.57 8.85
CA GLU A 63 5.01 7.16 9.22
C GLU A 63 5.77 6.31 8.19
N GLN A 64 6.53 5.30 8.65
CA GLN A 64 7.18 4.33 7.79
C GLN A 64 6.20 3.22 7.40
N VAL A 65 5.98 3.03 6.12
CA VAL A 65 5.13 1.98 5.57
C VAL A 65 6.00 0.86 5.05
N ARG A 66 5.70 -0.37 5.45
CA ARG A 66 6.30 -1.61 4.97
C ARG A 66 5.22 -2.49 4.36
N LEU A 67 5.39 -2.82 3.09
CA LEU A 67 4.48 -3.60 2.28
C LEU A 67 5.15 -4.93 1.90
N GLU A 68 4.55 -6.04 2.29
CA GLU A 68 5.02 -7.38 1.96
C GLU A 68 4.19 -7.96 0.81
N VAL A 69 4.72 -7.86 -0.42
CA VAL A 69 4.08 -8.31 -1.65
C VAL A 69 4.39 -9.79 -1.86
N PRO A 70 3.41 -10.69 -1.76
CA PRO A 70 3.62 -12.09 -2.13
C PRO A 70 3.94 -12.21 -3.63
N PRO A 71 4.58 -13.31 -4.06
CA PRO A 71 4.76 -13.63 -5.47
C PRO A 71 3.41 -14.03 -6.07
N VAL A 72 2.56 -13.03 -6.30
CA VAL A 72 1.33 -13.16 -7.07
C VAL A 72 1.67 -12.59 -8.43
N GLU A 73 1.43 -13.36 -9.49
CA GLU A 73 1.64 -12.90 -10.85
C GLU A 73 1.06 -11.49 -11.00
N PRO A 74 1.84 -10.53 -11.55
CA PRO A 74 1.38 -9.16 -11.76
C PRO A 74 0.23 -9.20 -12.75
N ARG A 75 -0.98 -9.43 -12.26
CA ARG A 75 -2.20 -9.30 -13.03
C ARG A 75 -2.31 -7.82 -13.30
N GLU A 76 -2.02 -7.45 -14.53
CA GLU A 76 -2.01 -6.08 -15.05
C GLU A 76 -3.28 -5.35 -14.58
N TRP A 77 -3.15 -4.47 -13.59
CA TRP A 77 -4.14 -3.45 -13.33
C TRP A 77 -3.56 -2.15 -13.84
N CYS A 78 -3.58 -2.01 -15.18
CA CYS A 78 -3.53 -0.71 -15.80
C CYS A 78 -4.70 0.11 -15.23
N ALA A 79 -4.42 1.00 -14.29
CA ALA A 79 -5.34 2.07 -13.94
C ALA A 79 -5.43 2.95 -15.18
N GLN A 80 -6.37 2.64 -16.07
CA GLN A 80 -6.62 3.46 -17.24
C GLN A 80 -7.03 4.84 -16.74
N ALA A 81 -6.15 5.80 -17.00
CA ALA A 81 -6.35 7.21 -16.75
C ALA A 81 -7.74 7.61 -17.24
N LEU A 82 -8.48 8.30 -16.37
CA LEU A 82 -9.74 8.96 -16.70
C LEU A 82 -9.59 9.74 -18.03
N PRO A 83 -10.41 9.47 -19.05
CA PRO A 83 -10.66 10.46 -20.08
C PRO A 83 -11.88 11.31 -19.67
N LEU A 84 -11.56 12.59 -19.42
CA LEU A 84 -12.31 13.85 -19.60
C LEU A 84 -13.85 13.81 -19.61
#